data_AF-A0A6B2FY09-F1
#
_entry.id   AF-A0A6B2FY09-F1
#
_cell.length_a   1.000
_cell.length_b   1.000
_cell.length_c   1.000
_cell.angle_alpha   90.00
_cell.angle_beta   90.00
_cell.angle_gamma   90.00
#
_symmetry.space_group_name_H-M   'P 1'
#
loop_
_entity.id
_entity.type
_entity.pdbx_description
1 polymer ?
#
loop_
_entity_poly.entity_id
_entity_poly.type
_entity_poly.pdbx_seq_one_letter_code
_entity_poly.pdbx_strand_id
1 'polypeptide(L)'
;MAYDPAIKLKKLVEIWISKSSAEQRKGRAGRTGPGICFRVYSENDFLDFDEFPIPEIKRADLNSLVLQMLSLGLKDPLSFPFLEQPETAGINCALKDLRIRKAVSDSGEITLFGRGLAALPLEPSVGAILLYGSFLDMSSPSLIYVA
;
A
#
# COMPACT_ATOMS: atom_id res chain seq x y z
N MET A 1 6.49 8.75 1.70
CA MET A 1 6.12 8.30 0.34
C MET A 1 4.63 8.46 0.18
N ALA A 2 4.17 8.91 -0.98
CA ALA A 2 2.76 9.00 -1.34
C ALA A 2 2.58 8.35 -2.71
N TYR A 3 1.54 7.54 -2.88
CA TYR A 3 1.18 6.96 -4.17
C TYR A 3 0.25 7.92 -4.92
N ASP A 4 0.52 8.14 -6.20
CA ASP A 4 -0.36 8.90 -7.10
C ASP A 4 -1.09 7.93 -8.04
N PRO A 5 -2.40 7.70 -7.85
CA PRO A 5 -3.17 6.75 -8.67
C PRO A 5 -3.30 7.16 -10.14
N ALA A 6 -3.20 8.45 -10.47
CA ALA A 6 -3.40 8.94 -11.83
C ALA A 6 -2.21 8.59 -12.73
N ILE A 7 -0.99 8.71 -12.19
CA ILE A 7 0.26 8.40 -12.92
C ILE A 7 0.87 7.05 -12.50
N LYS A 8 0.29 6.37 -11.51
CA LYS A 8 0.72 5.05 -10.99
C LYS A 8 2.15 5.03 -10.47
N LEU A 9 2.57 6.11 -9.82
CA LEU A 9 3.94 6.25 -9.31
C LEU A 9 3.95 6.61 -7.84
N LYS A 10 4.92 6.05 -7.12
CA LYS A 10 5.25 6.45 -5.75
C LYS A 10 6.15 7.68 -5.79
N LYS A 11 5.76 8.72 -5.07
CA LYS A 11 6.51 9.96 -4.91
C LYS A 11 7.15 10.03 -3.53
N LEU A 12 8.38 10.50 -3.48
CA LEU A 12 9.03 10.93 -2.25
C LEU A 12 8.82 12.43 -2.11
N VAL A 13 8.11 12.84 -1.06
CA VAL A 13 7.74 14.23 -0.81
C VAL A 13 8.11 14.54 0.63
N GLU A 14 8.69 15.72 0.84
CA GLU A 14 8.94 16.26 2.17
C GLU A 14 7.63 16.75 2.78
N ILE A 15 7.35 16.30 4.00
CA ILE A 15 6.15 16.68 4.75
C ILE A 15 6.54 16.95 6.20
N TRP A 16 5.78 17.81 6.86
CA TRP A 16 5.86 17.98 8.30
C TRP A 16 5.47 16.69 9.04
N ILE A 17 6.02 16.51 10.23
CA ILE A 17 5.67 15.39 11.10
C ILE A 17 4.38 15.66 11.84
N SER A 18 3.64 14.61 12.21
CA SER A 18 2.51 14.75 13.13
C SER A 18 2.97 14.99 14.57
N LYS A 19 2.07 15.53 15.40
CA LYS A 19 2.27 15.68 16.85
C LYS A 19 2.57 14.34 17.51
N SER A 20 1.81 13.29 17.16
CA SER A 20 2.04 11.92 17.63
C SER A 20 3.45 11.40 17.30
N SER A 21 3.98 11.70 16.11
CA SER A 21 5.35 11.33 15.72
C SER A 21 6.39 12.08 16.55
N ALA A 22 6.19 13.38 16.78
CA ALA A 22 7.05 14.18 17.65
C ALA A 22 7.06 13.68 19.11
N GLU A 23 5.90 13.32 19.67
CA GLU A 23 5.81 12.73 21.01
C GLU A 23 6.46 11.33 21.06
N GLN A 24 6.30 10.50 20.02
CA GLN A 24 6.99 9.22 19.94
C GLN A 24 8.51 9.39 19.96
N ARG A 25 9.06 10.39 19.25
CA ARG A 25 10.50 10.70 19.23
C ARG A 25 11.00 11.18 20.59
N LYS A 26 10.23 12.03 21.29
CA LYS A 26 10.53 12.45 22.66
C LYS A 26 10.64 11.24 23.61
N GLY A 27 9.71 10.29 23.51
CA GLY A 27 9.71 9.07 24.32
C GLY A 27 10.95 8.18 24.11
N ARG A 28 11.54 8.18 22.90
CA ARG A 28 12.75 7.40 22.60
C ARG A 28 13.99 7.87 23.37
N ALA A 29 14.05 9.15 23.76
CA ALA A 29 15.16 9.69 24.54
C ALA A 29 15.12 9.24 26.01
N GLY A 30 13.95 8.85 26.52
CA GLY A 30 13.72 8.60 27.95
C GLY A 30 13.61 7.12 28.36
N ARG A 31 14.22 6.18 27.61
CA ARG A 31 13.97 4.73 27.82
C ARG A 31 14.49 4.18 29.14
N THR A 32 15.65 4.64 29.60
CA THR A 32 16.35 4.13 30.80
C THR A 32 16.45 5.17 31.91
N GLY A 33 16.11 6.42 31.63
CA GLY A 33 16.27 7.55 32.54
C GLY A 33 15.83 8.86 31.88
N PRO A 34 15.98 10.00 32.55
CA PRO A 34 15.61 11.30 31.99
C PRO A 34 16.45 11.60 30.73
N GLY A 35 15.78 11.85 29.61
CA GLY A 35 16.39 12.21 28.34
C GLY A 35 15.92 13.58 27.84
N ILE A 36 16.69 14.18 26.94
CA ILE A 36 16.40 15.48 26.33
C ILE A 36 16.12 15.30 24.85
N CYS A 37 15.06 15.93 24.34
CA CYS A 37 14.70 15.93 22.93
C CYS A 37 14.67 17.37 22.42
N PHE A 38 15.62 17.72 21.55
CA PHE A 38 15.66 19.02 20.89
C PHE A 38 14.75 19.00 19.65
N ARG A 39 13.83 19.96 19.56
CA ARG A 39 12.91 20.13 18.43
C ARG A 39 13.39 21.30 17.58
N VAL A 40 13.54 21.08 16.27
CA VAL A 40 14.04 22.08 15.30
C VAL A 40 12.87 22.68 14.53
N TYR A 41 11.90 23.21 15.26
CA TYR A 41 10.70 23.91 14.77
C TYR A 41 10.11 24.72 15.93
N SER A 42 9.34 25.75 15.63
CA SER A 42 8.76 26.60 16.67
C SER A 42 7.59 25.90 17.39
N GLU A 43 7.21 26.42 18.56
CA GLU A 43 6.02 25.93 19.27
C GLU A 43 4.73 26.17 18.47
N ASN A 44 4.65 27.30 17.75
CA ASN A 44 3.52 27.58 16.87
C ASN A 44 3.42 26.55 15.73
N ASP A 45 4.53 26.21 15.07
CA ASP A 45 4.53 25.16 14.04
C ASP A 45 4.04 23.83 14.61
N PHE A 46 4.47 23.48 15.83
CA PHE A 46 4.02 22.26 16.50
C PHE A 46 2.51 22.27 16.77
N LEU A 47 1.93 23.43 17.13
CA LEU A 47 0.49 23.57 17.34
C LEU A 47 -0.31 23.45 16.04
N ASP A 48 0.29 23.84 14.91
CA ASP A 48 -0.33 23.74 13.57
C ASP A 48 -0.22 22.34 12.94
N PHE A 49 0.66 21.46 13.45
CA PHE A 49 0.78 20.09 12.95
C PHE A 49 -0.47 19.24 13.20
N ASP A 50 -0.72 18.32 12.27
CA ASP A 50 -1.73 17.28 12.41
C ASP A 50 -1.46 16.41 13.64
N GLU A 51 -2.52 15.98 14.31
CA GLU A 51 -2.41 15.13 15.49
C GLU A 51 -1.82 13.75 15.16
N PHE A 52 -2.30 13.15 14.06
CA PHE A 52 -1.92 11.83 13.58
C PHE A 52 -1.45 11.88 12.12
N PRO A 53 -0.51 11.00 11.72
CA PRO A 53 -0.11 10.91 10.32
C PRO A 53 -1.28 10.43 9.46
N ILE A 54 -1.32 10.86 8.19
CA ILE A 54 -2.29 10.35 7.23
C ILE A 54 -2.17 8.82 7.16
N PRO A 55 -3.29 8.08 7.25
CA PRO A 55 -3.31 6.63 7.19
C PRO A 55 -2.61 6.05 5.97
N GLU A 56 -1.97 4.89 6.14
CA GLU A 56 -1.27 4.22 5.05
C GLU A 56 -2.23 3.75 3.95
N ILE A 57 -3.42 3.26 4.31
CA ILE A 57 -4.45 2.82 3.35
C ILE A 57 -4.89 3.93 2.38
N LYS A 58 -4.77 5.20 2.78
CA LYS A 58 -5.08 6.36 1.94
C LYS A 58 -3.93 6.78 1.02
N ARG A 59 -2.71 6.27 1.25
CA ARG A 59 -1.48 6.70 0.56
C ARG A 59 -0.72 5.58 -0.14
N ALA A 60 -1.15 4.34 0.04
CA ALA A 60 -0.53 3.14 -0.54
C ALA A 60 -1.21 2.74 -1.85
N ASP A 61 -0.51 1.90 -2.63
CA ASP A 61 -1.12 1.20 -3.75
C ASP A 61 -2.05 0.08 -3.22
N LEU A 62 -3.27 0.05 -3.75
CA LEU A 62 -4.33 -0.86 -3.32
C LEU A 62 -4.42 -2.14 -4.16
N ASN A 63 -3.58 -2.30 -5.20
CA ASN A 63 -3.59 -3.47 -6.09
C ASN A 63 -3.56 -4.81 -5.33
N SER A 64 -2.59 -4.98 -4.43
CA SER A 64 -2.44 -6.21 -3.64
C SER A 64 -3.63 -6.43 -2.70
N LEU A 65 -4.10 -5.37 -2.04
CA LEU A 65 -5.22 -5.42 -1.10
C LEU A 65 -6.52 -5.84 -1.81
N VAL A 66 -6.85 -5.17 -2.92
CA VAL A 66 -8.06 -5.45 -3.71
C VAL A 66 -8.03 -6.88 -4.25
N LEU A 67 -6.89 -7.35 -4.74
CA LEU A 67 -6.75 -8.73 -5.20
C LEU A 67 -6.99 -9.74 -4.08
N GLN A 68 -6.42 -9.49 -2.89
CA GLN A 68 -6.63 -10.34 -1.71
C GLN A 68 -8.11 -10.36 -1.30
N MET A 69 -8.77 -9.21 -1.24
CA MET A 69 -10.20 -9.13 -0.90
C MET A 69 -11.05 -9.97 -1.86
N LEU A 70 -10.82 -9.82 -3.17
CA LEU A 70 -11.53 -10.61 -4.18
C LEU A 70 -11.23 -12.11 -4.04
N SER A 71 -10.00 -12.49 -3.69
CA SER A 71 -9.62 -13.89 -3.48
C SER A 71 -10.32 -14.54 -2.28
N LEU A 72 -10.66 -13.74 -1.27
CA LEU A 72 -11.42 -14.16 -0.08
C LEU A 72 -12.94 -14.20 -0.33
N GLY A 73 -13.40 -13.86 -1.54
CA GLY A 73 -14.81 -13.85 -1.90
C GLY A 73 -15.55 -12.56 -1.54
N LEU A 74 -14.85 -11.49 -1.16
CA LEU A 74 -15.44 -10.17 -0.98
C LEU A 74 -15.70 -9.55 -2.36
N LYS A 75 -16.94 -9.62 -2.83
CA LYS A 75 -17.31 -9.25 -4.20
C LYS A 75 -17.12 -7.76 -4.52
N ASP A 76 -17.30 -6.89 -3.54
CA ASP A 76 -17.24 -5.45 -3.75
C ASP A 76 -16.33 -4.77 -2.72
N PRO A 77 -15.10 -4.37 -3.11
CA PRO A 77 -14.21 -3.62 -2.26
C PRO A 77 -14.75 -2.24 -1.85
N LEU A 78 -15.69 -1.64 -2.62
CA LEU A 78 -16.21 -0.30 -2.31
C LEU A 78 -17.19 -0.30 -1.13
N SER A 79 -17.94 -1.39 -0.94
CA SER A 79 -18.87 -1.56 0.19
C SER A 79 -18.24 -2.17 1.44
N PHE A 80 -16.94 -2.49 1.41
CA PHE A 80 -16.25 -3.05 2.56
C PHE A 80 -16.13 -2.01 3.70
N PRO A 81 -16.46 -2.38 4.96
CA PRO A 81 -16.44 -1.45 6.09
C PRO A 81 -15.01 -1.24 6.62
N PHE A 82 -14.21 -0.43 5.91
CA PHE A 82 -12.89 -0.02 6.38
C PHE A 82 -13.00 0.87 7.63
N LEU A 83 -12.04 0.76 8.55
CA LEU A 83 -11.89 1.71 9.65
C LEU A 83 -11.70 3.14 9.11
N GLU A 84 -10.85 3.27 8.10
CA GLU A 84 -10.64 4.49 7.36
C GLU A 84 -10.76 4.19 5.88
N GLN A 85 -11.83 4.68 5.26
CA GLN A 85 -12.11 4.39 3.86
C GLN A 85 -11.03 5.00 2.95
N PRO A 86 -10.41 4.21 2.06
CA PRO A 86 -9.54 4.76 1.03
C PRO A 86 -10.36 5.52 -0.02
N GLU A 87 -9.67 6.31 -0.84
CA GLU A 87 -10.31 7.02 -1.93
C GLU A 87 -10.92 6.03 -2.95
N THR A 88 -12.16 6.29 -3.35
CA THR A 88 -12.86 5.48 -4.35
C THR A 88 -12.11 5.43 -5.67
N ALA A 89 -11.44 6.53 -6.05
CA ALA A 89 -10.57 6.59 -7.22
C ALA A 89 -9.40 5.59 -7.13
N GLY A 90 -8.82 5.41 -5.94
CA GLY A 90 -7.74 4.44 -5.70
C GLY A 90 -8.22 2.99 -5.89
N ILE A 91 -9.38 2.64 -5.31
CA ILE A 91 -9.98 1.30 -5.49
C ILE A 91 -10.30 1.04 -6.96
N ASN A 92 -10.92 2.01 -7.65
CA ASN A 92 -11.27 1.89 -9.06
C ASN A 92 -10.04 1.75 -9.95
N CYS A 93 -8.95 2.47 -9.65
CA CYS A 93 -7.69 2.33 -10.35
C CYS A 93 -7.12 0.93 -10.17
N ALA A 94 -7.11 0.39 -8.94
CA ALA A 94 -6.66 -0.95 -8.66
C ALA A 94 -7.48 -2.03 -9.39
N LEU A 95 -8.82 -1.92 -9.37
CA LEU A 95 -9.70 -2.83 -10.12
C LEU A 95 -9.43 -2.79 -11.62
N LYS A 96 -9.24 -1.59 -12.19
CA LYS A 96 -8.89 -1.41 -13.60
C LYS A 96 -7.56 -2.07 -13.93
N ASP A 97 -6.57 -1.93 -13.05
CA ASP A 97 -5.24 -2.49 -13.25
C ASP A 97 -5.24 -4.02 -13.16
N LEU A 98 -5.97 -4.58 -12.21
CA LEU A 98 -6.15 -6.03 -12.09
C LEU A 98 -6.90 -6.63 -13.30
N ARG A 99 -7.85 -5.89 -13.90
CA ARG A 99 -8.50 -6.30 -15.16
C ARG A 99 -7.52 -6.30 -16.34
N ILE A 100 -6.72 -5.24 -16.49
CA ILE A 100 -5.69 -5.16 -17.53
C ILE A 100 -4.72 -6.35 -17.44
N ARG A 101 -4.38 -6.76 -16.21
CA ARG A 101 -3.50 -7.91 -15.93
C ARG A 101 -4.19 -9.27 -16.02
N LYS A 102 -5.48 -9.33 -16.37
CA LYS A 102 -6.31 -10.55 -16.39
C LYS A 102 -6.37 -11.30 -15.06
N ALA A 103 -6.09 -10.62 -13.94
CA ALA A 103 -6.29 -11.16 -12.60
C ALA A 103 -7.77 -11.16 -12.20
N VAL A 104 -8.53 -10.22 -12.77
CA VAL A 104 -9.97 -10.05 -12.56
C VAL A 104 -10.65 -10.00 -13.93
N SER A 105 -11.82 -10.62 -14.07
CA SER A 105 -12.63 -10.60 -15.27
C SER A 105 -13.34 -9.26 -15.47
N ASP A 106 -13.92 -9.06 -16.65
CA ASP A 106 -14.77 -7.89 -16.91
C ASP A 106 -16.02 -7.88 -16.02
N SER A 107 -16.51 -9.05 -15.60
CA SER A 107 -17.59 -9.20 -14.62
C SER A 107 -17.17 -8.87 -13.16
N GLY A 108 -15.88 -8.62 -12.91
CA GLY A 108 -15.36 -8.31 -11.57
C GLY A 108 -15.02 -9.55 -10.73
N GLU A 109 -15.02 -10.74 -11.32
CA GLU A 109 -14.69 -11.98 -10.61
C GLU A 109 -13.20 -12.31 -10.73
N ILE A 110 -12.61 -12.88 -9.67
CA ILE A 110 -11.21 -13.30 -9.69
C ILE A 110 -11.01 -14.48 -10.65
N THR A 111 -10.02 -14.38 -11.53
CA THR A 111 -9.69 -15.44 -12.50
C THR A 111 -8.81 -16.52 -11.85
N LEU A 112 -8.61 -17.67 -12.52
CA LEU A 112 -7.63 -18.68 -12.08
C LEU A 112 -6.22 -18.07 -11.95
N PHE A 113 -5.85 -17.21 -12.89
CA PHE A 113 -4.58 -16.47 -12.85
C PHE A 113 -4.52 -15.54 -11.63
N GLY A 114 -5.60 -14.78 -11.38
CA GLY A 114 -5.72 -13.92 -10.21
C GLY A 114 -5.63 -14.67 -8.88
N ARG A 115 -6.21 -15.88 -8.79
CA ARG A 115 -6.07 -16.75 -7.62
C ARG A 115 -4.62 -17.21 -7.42
N GLY A 116 -3.93 -17.56 -8.51
CA GLY A 116 -2.50 -17.87 -8.47
C GLY A 116 -1.66 -16.68 -7.97
N LEU A 117 -1.97 -15.47 -8.44
CA LEU A 117 -1.31 -14.25 -7.97
C LEU A 117 -1.58 -13.96 -6.49
N ALA A 118 -2.82 -14.12 -6.04
CA ALA A 118 -3.21 -13.88 -4.65
C ALA A 118 -2.55 -14.86 -3.66
N ALA A 119 -2.11 -16.02 -4.13
CA ALA A 119 -1.38 -17.00 -3.31
C ALA A 119 0.09 -16.62 -3.08
N LEU A 120 0.63 -15.65 -3.83
CA LEU A 120 2.02 -15.20 -3.70
C LEU A 120 2.09 -13.99 -2.76
N PRO A 121 3.07 -13.91 -1.84
CA PRO A 121 3.29 -12.76 -0.98
C PRO A 121 4.02 -11.63 -1.72
N LEU A 122 3.56 -11.31 -2.93
CA LEU A 122 4.19 -10.37 -3.87
C LEU A 122 3.15 -9.37 -4.39
N GLU A 123 3.61 -8.23 -4.87
CA GLU A 123 2.77 -7.31 -5.63
C GLU A 123 2.26 -8.02 -6.90
N PRO A 124 0.99 -7.85 -7.32
CA PRO A 124 0.44 -8.51 -8.51
C PRO A 124 1.29 -8.35 -9.77
N SER A 125 1.94 -7.18 -9.94
CA SER A 125 2.85 -6.90 -11.06
C SER A 125 4.06 -7.84 -11.06
N VAL A 126 4.65 -8.06 -9.89
CA VAL A 126 5.86 -8.87 -9.69
C VAL A 126 5.52 -10.36 -9.67
N GLY A 127 4.42 -10.74 -9.01
CA GLY A 127 3.90 -12.11 -9.02
C GLY A 127 3.57 -12.60 -10.43
N ALA A 128 3.09 -11.72 -11.31
CA ALA A 128 2.83 -12.06 -12.70
C ALA A 128 4.09 -12.49 -13.44
N ILE A 129 5.23 -11.81 -13.21
CA ILE A 129 6.52 -12.17 -13.80
C ILE A 129 6.93 -13.58 -13.36
N LEU A 130 6.75 -13.89 -12.07
CA LEU A 130 7.08 -15.21 -11.54
C LEU A 130 6.20 -16.31 -12.12
N LEU A 131 4.88 -16.09 -12.21
CA LEU A 131 3.95 -17.05 -12.80
C LEU A 131 4.24 -17.27 -14.29
N TYR A 132 4.43 -16.22 -15.07
CA TYR A 132 4.80 -16.35 -16.48
C TYR A 132 6.16 -17.02 -16.66
N GLY A 133 7.14 -16.68 -15.83
CA GLY A 133 8.45 -17.36 -15.83
C GLY A 133 8.32 -18.86 -15.56
N SER A 134 7.42 -19.26 -14.67
CA SER A 134 7.10 -20.68 -14.44
C SER A 134 6.49 -21.35 -15.68
N PHE A 135 5.55 -20.68 -16.36
CA PHE A 135 4.91 -21.23 -17.58
C PHE A 135 5.86 -21.30 -18.79
N LEU A 136 6.89 -20.46 -18.85
CA LEU A 136 7.85 -20.38 -19.94
C LEU A 136 9.13 -21.21 -19.68
N ASP A 137 9.16 -22.02 -18.63
CA ASP A 137 10.36 -22.74 -18.17
C ASP A 137 11.57 -21.82 -17.88
N MET A 138 11.30 -20.58 -17.47
CA MET A 138 12.27 -19.55 -17.09
C MET A 138 12.15 -19.17 -15.60
N SER A 139 11.97 -20.17 -14.73
CA SER A 139 11.75 -19.96 -13.30
C SER A 139 12.97 -19.41 -12.55
N SER A 140 14.19 -19.84 -12.89
CA SER A 140 15.40 -19.33 -12.21
C SER A 140 15.67 -17.84 -12.49
N PRO A 141 15.65 -17.35 -13.75
CA PRO A 141 15.80 -15.93 -14.02
C PRO A 141 14.68 -15.07 -13.44
N SER A 142 13.42 -15.56 -13.47
CA SER A 142 12.30 -14.82 -12.91
C SER A 142 12.39 -14.69 -11.39
N LEU A 143 12.83 -15.74 -10.68
CA LEU A 143 13.09 -15.68 -9.24
C LEU A 143 14.20 -14.68 -8.91
N ILE A 144 15.30 -14.66 -9.67
CA ILE A 144 16.40 -13.71 -9.48
C ILE A 144 15.92 -12.26 -9.66
N TYR A 145 15.03 -12.01 -10.62
CA TYR A 145 14.50 -10.67 -10.86
C TYR A 145 13.55 -10.18 -9.75
N VAL A 146 12.87 -11.11 -9.09
CA VAL A 146 11.82 -10.83 -8.10
C VAL A 146 12.37 -10.71 -6.67
N ALA A 147 13.47 -11.42 -6.36
CA ALA A 147 14.13 -11.42 -5.06
C ALA A 147 14.93 -10.13 -4.79
#